data_AF-A0A9D9CXS6-F1
#
_entry.id   AF-A0A9D9CXS6-F1
#
_cell.length_a   1.000
_cell.length_b   1.000
_cell.length_c   1.000
_cell.angle_alpha   90.00
_cell.angle_beta   90.00
_cell.angle_gamma   90.00
#
_symmetry.space_group_name_H-M   'P 1'
#
loop_
_entity.id
_entity.type
_entity.pdbx_description
1 polymer ?
#
loop_
_entity_poly.entity_id
_entity_poly.type
_entity_poly.pdbx_seq_one_letter_code
_entity_poly.pdbx_strand_id
1 'polypeptide(L)'
;MVQYTKKAITILDQIQNLEDKGLKFFDVELAKDYMLSVGYFRLDSYFHTFMDSGTEQFIPNTTFETIIYHYRFDCELRSLIFAAIQDIEIAIRTRVVYFFSLANGPFWYAERKNFKDRIIFSTIYL
;
A
#
# COMPACT_ATOMS: atom_id res chain seq x y z
N MET A 1 23.83 15.65 -7.77
CA MET A 1 22.42 15.18 -7.76
C MET A 1 21.91 15.26 -9.18
N VAL A 2 21.35 14.19 -9.75
CA VAL A 2 20.70 14.25 -11.07
C VAL A 2 19.38 14.99 -10.89
N GLN A 3 19.17 16.05 -11.67
CA GLN A 3 17.95 16.85 -11.61
C GLN A 3 16.80 16.07 -12.29
N TYR A 4 15.71 15.85 -11.56
CA TYR A 4 14.52 15.21 -12.12
C TYR A 4 13.77 16.21 -13.00
N THR A 5 13.67 15.92 -14.30
CA THR A 5 13.16 16.85 -15.32
C THR A 5 11.75 16.51 -15.81
N LYS A 6 11.14 15.40 -15.37
CA LYS A 6 9.80 15.03 -15.81
C LYS A 6 8.77 16.03 -15.26
N LYS A 7 7.87 16.48 -16.14
CA LYS A 7 6.78 17.39 -15.80
C LYS A 7 5.55 16.60 -15.37
N ALA A 8 4.76 17.17 -14.47
CA ALA A 8 3.42 16.67 -14.21
C ALA A 8 2.57 16.79 -15.47
N ILE A 9 1.74 15.78 -15.71
CA ILE A 9 0.81 15.71 -16.84
C ILE A 9 -0.61 15.55 -16.30
N THR A 10 -1.61 15.97 -17.07
CA THR A 10 -3.02 15.91 -16.65
C THR A 10 -3.53 14.47 -16.63
N ILE A 11 -4.69 14.22 -15.99
CA ILE A 11 -5.31 12.87 -16.01
C ILE A 11 -5.69 12.47 -17.44
N LEU A 12 -6.12 13.43 -18.26
CA LEU A 12 -6.39 13.20 -19.68
C LEU A 12 -5.13 12.77 -20.44
N ASP A 13 -4.00 13.44 -20.21
CA ASP A 13 -2.72 13.05 -20.83
C ASP A 13 -2.27 11.67 -20.35
N GLN A 14 -2.53 11.32 -19.08
CA GLN A 14 -2.24 9.99 -18.56
C GLN A 14 -3.09 8.92 -19.24
N ILE A 15 -4.40 9.16 -19.40
CA ILE A 15 -5.30 8.25 -20.12
C ILE A 15 -4.81 8.07 -21.55
N GLN A 16 -4.52 9.17 -22.26
CA GLN A 16 -4.00 9.10 -23.63
C GLN A 16 -2.71 8.28 -23.72
N ASN A 17 -1.76 8.48 -22.80
CA ASN A 17 -0.52 7.69 -22.77
C ASN A 17 -0.79 6.19 -22.53
N LEU A 18 -1.84 5.84 -21.80
CA LEU A 18 -2.22 4.44 -21.56
C LEU A 18 -2.93 3.84 -22.79
N GLU A 19 -3.78 4.62 -23.46
CA GLU A 19 -4.41 4.23 -24.74
C GLU A 19 -3.38 4.02 -25.84
N ASP A 20 -2.37 4.91 -25.93
CA ASP A 20 -1.26 4.81 -26.88
C ASP A 20 -0.42 3.54 -26.65
N LYS A 21 -0.45 3.00 -25.43
CA LYS A 21 0.17 1.72 -25.05
C LYS A 21 -0.76 0.50 -25.26
N GLY A 22 -1.97 0.71 -25.79
CA GLY A 22 -2.93 -0.35 -26.07
C GLY A 22 -3.93 -0.66 -24.97
N LEU A 23 -4.03 0.16 -23.91
CA LEU A 23 -5.07 0.01 -22.89
C LEU A 23 -6.42 0.47 -23.45
N LYS A 24 -7.47 -0.33 -23.22
CA LYS A 24 -8.84 0.04 -23.58
C LYS A 24 -9.58 0.59 -22.36
N PHE A 25 -10.41 1.61 -22.59
CA PHE A 25 -11.33 2.16 -21.60
C PHE A 25 -12.76 2.00 -22.12
N PHE A 26 -13.65 1.42 -21.31
CA PHE A 26 -15.08 1.38 -21.67
C PHE A 26 -15.83 2.63 -21.21
N ASP A 27 -15.40 3.20 -20.08
CA ASP A 27 -15.92 4.46 -19.55
C ASP A 27 -14.76 5.36 -19.12
N VAL A 28 -14.44 6.33 -19.98
CA VAL A 28 -13.33 7.26 -19.76
C VAL A 28 -13.61 8.20 -18.58
N GLU A 29 -14.86 8.60 -18.35
CA GLU A 29 -15.19 9.47 -17.21
C GLU A 29 -15.04 8.72 -15.90
N LEU A 30 -15.54 7.48 -15.83
CA LEU A 30 -15.31 6.63 -14.66
C LEU A 30 -13.82 6.37 -14.43
N ALA A 31 -13.05 6.17 -15.50
CA ALA A 31 -11.61 5.99 -15.39
C ALA A 31 -10.90 7.21 -14.82
N LYS A 32 -11.29 8.43 -15.21
CA LYS A 32 -10.78 9.67 -14.61
C LYS A 32 -11.04 9.72 -13.11
N ASP A 33 -12.25 9.40 -12.68
CA ASP A 33 -12.63 9.39 -11.26
C ASP A 33 -11.79 8.38 -10.46
N TYR A 34 -11.54 7.19 -11.02
CA TYR A 34 -10.63 6.22 -10.41
C TYR A 34 -9.19 6.71 -10.38
N MET A 35 -8.67 7.31 -11.45
CA MET A 35 -7.30 7.82 -11.47
C MET A 35 -7.11 9.00 -10.51
N LEU A 36 -8.14 9.84 -10.30
CA LEU A 36 -8.14 10.92 -9.32
C LEU A 36 -8.19 10.41 -7.87
N SER A 37 -8.95 9.35 -7.60
CA SER A 37 -9.13 8.81 -6.25
C SER A 37 -7.99 7.87 -5.82
N VAL A 38 -7.52 7.01 -6.72
CA VAL A 38 -6.50 5.99 -6.45
C VAL A 38 -5.09 6.51 -6.73
N GLY A 39 -4.94 7.33 -7.77
CA GLY A 39 -3.66 7.88 -8.23
C GLY A 39 -2.91 6.97 -9.20
N TYR A 40 -2.32 7.58 -10.24
CA TYR A 40 -1.56 6.87 -11.29
C TYR A 40 -0.51 5.91 -10.74
N PHE A 41 0.37 6.37 -9.84
CA PHE A 41 1.47 5.54 -9.33
C PHE A 41 1.02 4.34 -8.50
N ARG A 42 -0.17 4.40 -7.90
CA ARG A 42 -0.75 3.24 -7.21
C ARG A 42 -1.27 2.20 -8.19
N LEU A 43 -1.82 2.64 -9.32
CA LEU A 43 -2.28 1.77 -10.39
C LEU A 43 -1.13 1.30 -11.30
N ASP A 44 -0.01 2.00 -11.33
CA ASP A 44 1.16 1.72 -12.19
C ASP A 44 1.72 0.30 -11.97
N SER A 45 1.80 -0.17 -10.73
CA SER A 45 2.21 -1.55 -10.45
C SER A 45 1.25 -2.58 -11.05
N TYR A 46 -0.05 -2.25 -11.10
CA TYR A 46 -1.05 -3.09 -11.72
C TYR A 46 -0.98 -3.01 -13.25
N PHE A 47 -0.74 -1.82 -13.81
CA PHE A 47 -0.52 -1.65 -15.26
C PHE A 47 0.60 -2.56 -15.76
N HIS A 48 1.75 -2.55 -15.07
CA HIS A 48 2.90 -3.40 -15.41
C HIS A 48 2.60 -4.90 -15.39
N THR A 49 1.62 -5.35 -14.61
CA THR A 49 1.20 -6.77 -14.59
C THR A 49 0.52 -7.18 -15.90
N PHE A 50 -0.07 -6.23 -16.61
CA PHE A 50 -0.76 -6.45 -17.89
C PHE A 50 0.03 -5.94 -19.10
N MET A 51 1.29 -5.56 -18.92
CA MET A 51 2.17 -5.14 -20.00
C MET A 51 3.11 -6.27 -20.39
N ASP A 52 3.39 -6.39 -21.68
CA ASP A 52 4.48 -7.20 -22.19
C ASP A 52 5.82 -6.53 -21.86
N SER A 53 6.69 -7.25 -21.15
CA SER A 53 7.96 -6.70 -20.64
C SER A 53 8.96 -6.33 -21.73
N GLY A 54 8.80 -6.82 -22.97
CA GLY A 54 9.70 -6.49 -24.08
C GLY A 54 9.27 -5.24 -24.85
N THR A 55 7.96 -5.03 -24.98
CA THR A 55 7.38 -3.95 -25.78
C THR A 55 6.86 -2.78 -24.95
N GLU A 56 6.68 -2.96 -23.64
CA GLU A 56 5.99 -2.02 -22.74
C GLU A 56 4.57 -1.66 -23.21
N GLN A 57 3.96 -2.53 -24.02
CA GLN A 57 2.59 -2.43 -24.50
C GLN A 57 1.68 -3.31 -23.66
N PHE A 58 0.43 -2.90 -23.51
CA PHE A 58 -0.59 -3.73 -22.87
C PHE A 58 -0.89 -4.98 -23.71
N ILE A 59 -1.10 -6.10 -23.02
CA ILE A 59 -1.53 -7.36 -23.64
C ILE A 59 -2.84 -7.10 -24.41
N PRO A 60 -3.03 -7.65 -25.63
CA PRO A 60 -4.24 -7.40 -26.41
C PRO A 60 -5.53 -7.65 -25.64
N ASN A 61 -6.47 -6.70 -25.76
CA ASN A 61 -7.77 -6.70 -25.06
C ASN A 61 -7.71 -6.45 -23.55
N THR A 62 -6.58 -6.01 -23.00
CA THR A 62 -6.55 -5.46 -21.64
C THR A 62 -7.41 -4.21 -21.56
N THR A 63 -8.24 -4.14 -20.51
CA THR A 63 -9.09 -2.98 -20.23
C THR A 63 -8.77 -2.39 -18.87
N PHE A 64 -8.99 -1.09 -18.71
CA PHE A 64 -8.80 -0.40 -17.44
C PHE A 64 -9.67 -1.01 -16.32
N GLU A 65 -10.89 -1.42 -16.63
CA GLU A 65 -11.82 -2.04 -15.69
C GLU A 65 -11.30 -3.38 -15.16
N THR A 66 -10.61 -4.16 -16.01
CA THR A 66 -9.95 -5.40 -15.59
C THR A 66 -8.87 -5.09 -14.56
N ILE A 67 -8.05 -4.07 -14.82
CA ILE A 67 -6.98 -3.65 -13.90
C ILE A 67 -7.58 -3.16 -12.57
N ILE A 68 -8.66 -2.37 -12.62
CA ILE A 68 -9.37 -1.91 -11.41
C ILE A 68 -9.98 -3.08 -10.64
N TYR A 69 -10.51 -4.10 -11.31
CA TYR A 69 -11.00 -5.30 -10.65
C TYR A 69 -9.89 -5.99 -9.83
N HIS A 70 -8.70 -6.17 -10.41
CA HIS A 70 -7.56 -6.74 -9.70
C HIS A 70 -7.08 -5.86 -8.54
N TYR A 71 -7.03 -4.55 -8.73
CA TYR A 71 -6.70 -3.60 -7.66
C TYR A 71 -7.70 -3.69 -6.48
N ARG A 72 -9.00 -3.78 -6.79
CA ARG A 72 -10.06 -3.89 -5.77
C ARG A 72 -10.00 -5.21 -5.02
N PHE A 73 -9.78 -6.31 -5.73
CA PHE A 73 -9.57 -7.62 -5.12
C PHE A 73 -8.43 -7.58 -4.10
N ASP A 74 -7.28 -6.98 -4.46
CA ASP A 74 -6.16 -6.84 -3.54
C ASP A 74 -6.50 -5.97 -2.32
N CYS A 75 -7.30 -4.93 -2.50
CA CYS A 75 -7.76 -4.09 -1.39
C CYS A 75 -8.64 -4.87 -0.42
N GLU A 76 -9.56 -5.67 -0.94
CA GLU A 76 -10.45 -6.53 -0.15
C GLU A 76 -9.65 -7.62 0.58
N LEU A 77 -8.74 -8.30 -0.12
CA LEU A 77 -7.84 -9.30 0.47
C LEU A 77 -6.98 -8.70 1.58
N ARG A 78 -6.39 -7.53 1.34
CA ARG A 78 -5.58 -6.81 2.34
C ARG A 78 -6.41 -6.47 3.57
N SER A 79 -7.67 -6.06 3.39
CA SER A 79 -8.58 -5.78 4.50
C SER A 79 -8.83 -7.01 5.36
N LEU A 80 -9.08 -8.18 4.73
CA LEU A 80 -9.28 -9.44 5.44
C LEU A 80 -8.03 -9.88 6.21
N ILE A 81 -6.85 -9.74 5.60
CA ILE A 81 -5.57 -10.06 6.25
C ILE A 81 -5.34 -9.14 7.46
N PHE A 82 -5.58 -7.84 7.34
CA PHE A 82 -5.42 -6.91 8.47
C PHE A 82 -6.40 -7.21 9.61
N ALA A 83 -7.64 -7.59 9.30
CA ALA A 83 -8.59 -8.02 10.32
C ALA A 83 -8.08 -9.24 11.10
N ALA A 84 -7.53 -10.25 10.41
CA ALA A 84 -6.94 -11.40 11.08
C ALA A 84 -5.69 -11.06 11.91
N ILE A 85 -4.84 -10.16 11.41
CA ILE A 85 -3.65 -9.68 12.13
C ILE A 85 -4.04 -8.94 13.42
N GLN A 86 -5.17 -8.23 13.43
CA GLN A 86 -5.64 -7.50 14.61
C GLN A 86 -5.87 -8.42 15.81
N ASP A 87 -6.49 -9.59 15.61
CA ASP A 87 -6.72 -10.56 16.69
C ASP A 87 -5.39 -11.13 17.22
N ILE A 88 -4.47 -11.45 16.30
CA ILE A 88 -3.13 -11.95 16.65
C ILE A 88 -2.37 -10.90 17.46
N GLU A 89 -2.42 -9.64 17.04
CA GLU A 89 -1.77 -8.51 17.69
C GLU A 89 -2.26 -8.34 19.14
N ILE A 90 -3.58 -8.31 19.35
CA ILE A 90 -4.18 -8.21 20.68
C ILE A 90 -3.75 -9.40 21.55
N ALA A 91 -3.75 -10.61 20.99
CA ALA A 91 -3.41 -11.83 21.72
C ALA A 91 -1.92 -11.88 22.11
N ILE A 92 -1.02 -11.35 21.27
CA ILE A 92 0.40 -11.22 21.58
C ILE A 92 0.60 -10.14 22.64
N ARG A 93 0.03 -8.94 22.44
CA ARG A 93 0.15 -7.81 23.37
C ARG A 93 -0.32 -8.19 24.77
N THR A 94 -1.48 -8.84 24.86
CA THR A 94 -2.05 -9.30 26.14
C THR A 94 -1.12 -10.26 26.86
N ARG A 95 -0.54 -11.24 26.14
CA ARG A 95 0.40 -12.20 26.74
C ARG A 95 1.67 -11.51 27.24
N VAL A 96 2.24 -10.60 26.45
CA VAL A 96 3.42 -9.83 26.86
C VAL A 96 3.11 -9.05 28.14
N VAL A 97 2.01 -8.29 28.17
CA VAL A 97 1.62 -7.52 29.35
C VAL A 97 1.39 -8.43 30.56
N TYR A 98 0.68 -9.54 30.40
CA TYR A 98 0.39 -10.47 31.50
C TYR A 98 1.67 -11.04 32.13
N PHE A 99 2.54 -11.67 31.33
CA PHE A 99 3.74 -12.32 31.85
C PHE A 99 4.74 -11.30 32.41
N PHE A 100 4.92 -10.15 31.76
CA PHE A 100 5.83 -9.13 32.27
C PHE A 100 5.30 -8.45 33.54
N SER A 101 3.99 -8.24 33.65
CA SER A 101 3.40 -7.63 34.86
C SER A 101 3.52 -8.54 36.07
N LEU A 102 3.40 -9.86 35.90
CA LEU A 102 3.62 -10.80 36.99
C LEU A 102 5.09 -10.83 37.46
N ALA A 103 6.04 -10.68 36.53
CA ALA A 103 7.46 -10.74 36.86
C ALA A 103 8.04 -9.42 37.40
N ASN A 104 7.56 -8.26 36.90
CA ASN A 104 8.18 -6.95 37.13
C ASN A 104 7.20 -5.90 37.68
N GLY A 105 5.97 -6.30 37.99
CA GLY A 105 4.93 -5.41 38.50
C GLY A 105 4.14 -4.69 37.39
N PRO A 106 3.03 -4.02 37.77
CA PRO A 106 2.06 -3.48 36.81
C PRO A 106 2.60 -2.35 35.91
N PHE A 107 3.67 -1.67 36.34
CA PHE A 107 4.30 -0.57 35.60
C PHE A 107 5.65 -0.97 34.99
N TRP A 108 5.85 -2.26 34.69
CA TRP A 108 7.10 -2.79 34.15
C TRP A 108 7.62 -2.03 32.91
N TYR A 109 6.71 -1.51 32.09
CA TYR A 109 7.03 -0.77 30.86
C TYR A 109 7.57 0.64 31.12
N ALA A 110 7.40 1.19 32.34
CA ALA A 110 7.95 2.48 32.74
C ALA A 110 9.38 2.35 33.32
N GLU A 111 9.85 1.12 33.57
CA GLU A 111 11.15 0.89 34.18
C GLU A 111 12.23 0.68 33.11
N ARG A 112 13.13 1.65 32.96
CA ARG A 112 14.27 1.59 32.01
C ARG A 112 15.10 0.30 32.12
N LYS A 113 15.21 -0.28 33.32
CA LYS A 113 15.99 -1.51 33.56
C LYS A 113 15.42 -2.73 32.82
N ASN A 114 14.14 -2.70 32.43
CA ASN A 114 13.46 -3.82 31.75
C ASN A 114 13.67 -3.80 30.23
N PHE A 115 14.36 -2.79 29.68
CA PHE A 115 14.64 -2.64 28.25
C PHE A 115 16.13 -2.83 27.95
N LYS A 116 16.41 -3.60 26.88
CA LYS A 116 17.78 -3.86 26.42
C LYS A 116 18.46 -2.61 25.88
N ASP A 117 17.74 -1.83 25.07
CA ASP A 117 18.22 -0.57 24.52
C ASP A 117 17.67 0.61 25.33
N ARG A 118 18.56 1.22 26.11
CA ARG A 118 18.22 2.33 27.01
C ARG A 118 18.14 3.67 26.29
N ILE A 119 18.72 3.78 25.09
CA ILE A 119 18.71 4.99 24.27
C ILE A 119 17.34 5.12 23.61
N ILE A 120 16.84 4.03 23.00
CA ILE A 120 15.48 3.99 22.43
C ILE A 120 14.43 4.28 23.50
N PHE A 121 14.60 3.72 24.71
CA PHE A 121 13.70 3.99 25.84
C PHE A 121 13.65 5.49 26.20
N SER A 122 14.80 6.17 26.24
CA SER A 122 14.82 7.61 26.54
C SER A 122 14.21 8.48 25.44
N THR A 123 14.29 8.10 24.17
CA THR A 123 13.76 8.91 23.07
C THR A 123 12.23 8.84 22.94
N ILE A 124 11.62 7.76 23.43
CA ILE A 124 10.16 7.54 23.31
C ILE A 124 9.41 8.08 24.53
N TYR A 125 10.04 8.13 25.70
CA TYR A 125 9.38 8.42 26.98
C TYR A 125 9.90 9.66 27.72
N LEU A 126 10.89 10.38 27.17
CA LEU A 126 11.34 11.72 27.61
C LEU A 126 11.34 12.67 26.42
#